data_AF-A0A2K8X5X3-F1
#
_entry.id   AF-A0A2K8X5X3-F1
#
_cell.length_a   1.000
_cell.length_b   1.000
_cell.length_c   1.000
_cell.angle_alpha   90.00
_cell.angle_beta   90.00
_cell.angle_gamma   90.00
#
_symmetry.space_group_name_H-M   'P 1'
#
loop_
_entity.id
_entity.type
_entity.pdbx_description
1 polymer ?
#
loop_
_entity_poly.entity_id
_entity_poly.type
_entity_poly.pdbx_seq_one_letter_code
_entity_poly.pdbx_strand_id
1 'polypeptide(L)'
;MKTLIPLLVILACSLSFAQEVEETKELEKAPVDFLNLFDSDRREKELVRTTTSLVLAAGFNQALGDGNGIGDAYRFWGSGTFEIGLEFATRLHPENDHIRFNYGLAMRMNNLYINDNKEFSTINSVTTLEPIGFDVDQSTFTQINIVAPFHLEFGPRKLQTYKDGIKRYRDDDAFVFGIGGYLGFVSTSSQAIKFDREGRGVTQTITNDYEVNNFLYGLSAYAGWDHLQLFATYGLNDIFKDSPLQERMLSFGIRLR
;
A
#
# COMPACT_ATOMS: atom_id res chain seq x y z
N MET A 1 -21.92 -8.00 27.88
CA MET A 1 -22.56 -7.85 26.55
C MET A 1 -22.37 -6.41 26.09
N LYS A 2 -21.34 -6.12 25.30
CA LYS A 2 -21.07 -4.77 24.79
C LYS A 2 -20.53 -4.86 23.36
N THR A 3 -21.31 -4.27 22.45
CA THR A 3 -20.94 -3.58 21.20
C THR A 3 -20.06 -4.34 20.21
N LEU A 4 -20.75 -5.06 19.32
CA LEU A 4 -20.22 -5.76 18.15
C LEU A 4 -20.77 -5.08 16.89
N ILE A 5 -20.37 -3.83 16.63
CA ILE A 5 -20.69 -3.11 15.37
C ILE A 5 -19.50 -2.17 15.09
N PRO A 6 -18.56 -2.58 14.23
CA PRO A 6 -18.33 -1.80 13.02
C PRO A 6 -17.96 -2.67 11.79
N LEU A 7 -18.48 -3.90 11.68
CA LEU A 7 -18.28 -4.72 10.47
C LEU A 7 -19.44 -4.59 9.47
N LEU A 8 -20.60 -4.11 9.89
CA LEU A 8 -21.80 -4.02 9.04
C LEU A 8 -21.81 -2.80 8.10
N VAL A 9 -21.02 -1.76 8.39
CA VAL A 9 -21.01 -0.53 7.57
C VAL A 9 -20.15 -0.69 6.31
N ILE A 10 -19.14 -1.56 6.33
CA ILE A 10 -18.31 -1.82 5.15
C ILE A 10 -19.02 -2.81 4.20
N LEU A 11 -19.81 -3.75 4.73
CA LEU A 11 -20.56 -4.71 3.91
C LEU A 11 -21.79 -4.08 3.22
N ALA A 12 -22.37 -3.03 3.79
CA ALA A 12 -23.49 -2.30 3.18
C ALA A 12 -23.06 -1.43 1.98
N CYS A 13 -21.80 -0.99 1.91
CA CYS A 13 -21.28 -0.31 0.72
C CYS A 13 -20.94 -1.27 -0.43
N SER A 14 -20.65 -2.56 -0.16
CA SER A 14 -20.45 -3.56 -1.21
C SER A 14 -21.75 -4.16 -1.76
N LEU A 15 -22.84 -4.17 -0.98
CA LEU A 15 -24.11 -4.78 -1.38
C LEU A 15 -25.02 -3.87 -2.21
N SER A 16 -24.85 -2.55 -2.12
CA SER A 16 -25.60 -1.61 -2.99
C SER A 16 -25.11 -1.58 -4.44
N PHE A 17 -24.09 -2.36 -4.79
CA PHE A 17 -23.60 -2.54 -6.16
C PHE A 17 -24.07 -3.85 -6.82
N ALA A 18 -24.84 -4.70 -6.13
CA ALA A 18 -25.30 -5.99 -6.63
C ALA A 18 -26.80 -5.99 -6.97
N GLN A 19 -27.30 -4.91 -7.59
CA GLN A 19 -28.62 -4.93 -8.21
C GLN A 19 -28.44 -5.34 -9.68
N GLU A 20 -28.75 -6.60 -9.99
CA GLU A 20 -28.90 -7.08 -11.37
C GLU A 20 -30.00 -6.27 -12.05
N VAL A 21 -29.60 -5.30 -12.86
CA VAL A 21 -30.44 -4.68 -13.88
C VAL A 21 -30.06 -5.35 -15.19
N GLU A 22 -31.02 -6.11 -15.72
CA GLU A 22 -30.99 -6.64 -17.08
C GLU A 22 -31.10 -5.45 -18.05
N GLU A 23 -29.98 -4.78 -18.28
CA GLU A 23 -29.91 -3.56 -19.08
C GLU A 23 -29.34 -3.88 -20.47
N THR A 24 -30.20 -3.71 -21.47
CA THR A 24 -29.85 -3.57 -22.89
C THR A 24 -28.52 -2.85 -23.08
N LYS A 25 -27.60 -3.41 -23.89
CA LYS A 25 -26.27 -2.88 -24.24
C LYS A 25 -26.33 -1.47 -24.82
N GLU A 26 -26.58 -0.50 -23.95
CA GLU A 26 -26.35 0.90 -24.17
C GLU A 26 -24.86 1.14 -24.00
N LEU A 27 -24.15 1.38 -25.10
CA LEU A 27 -22.73 1.74 -25.08
C LEU A 27 -22.45 2.79 -23.98
N GLU A 28 -21.53 2.46 -23.09
CA GLU A 28 -21.17 3.28 -21.92
C GLU A 28 -20.44 4.56 -22.38
N LYS A 29 -20.30 5.56 -21.49
CA LYS A 29 -19.43 6.71 -21.75
C LYS A 29 -17.99 6.35 -21.41
N ALA A 30 -17.03 6.87 -22.18
CA ALA A 30 -15.62 6.53 -22.00
C ALA A 30 -15.09 7.01 -20.62
N PRO A 31 -14.41 6.15 -19.82
CA PRO A 31 -14.04 6.48 -18.44
C PRO A 31 -13.07 7.65 -18.38
N VAL A 32 -13.35 8.63 -17.52
CA VAL A 32 -12.59 9.88 -17.43
C VAL A 32 -11.41 9.66 -16.48
N ASP A 33 -10.20 9.69 -17.03
CA ASP A 33 -8.93 9.69 -16.29
C ASP A 33 -8.77 10.98 -15.45
N PHE A 34 -8.13 10.92 -14.29
CA PHE A 34 -7.78 12.09 -13.46
C PHE A 34 -7.11 13.20 -14.28
N LEU A 35 -6.22 12.86 -15.21
CA LEU A 35 -5.57 13.86 -16.06
C LEU A 35 -6.52 14.52 -17.07
N ASN A 36 -7.66 13.90 -17.40
CA ASN A 36 -8.69 14.52 -18.26
C ASN A 36 -9.46 15.66 -17.54
N LEU A 37 -9.37 15.74 -16.20
CA LEU A 37 -9.88 16.91 -15.47
C LEU A 37 -9.02 18.15 -15.72
N PHE A 38 -7.70 17.98 -15.89
CA PHE A 38 -6.75 19.08 -16.06
C PHE A 38 -6.41 19.38 -17.52
N ASP A 39 -6.65 18.42 -18.43
CA ASP A 39 -6.42 18.57 -19.86
C ASP A 39 -7.62 18.01 -20.65
N SER A 40 -8.48 18.91 -21.13
CA SER A 40 -9.68 18.56 -21.89
C SER A 40 -9.37 17.97 -23.26
N ASP A 41 -8.22 18.30 -23.87
CA ASP A 41 -7.84 17.87 -25.21
C ASP A 41 -7.50 16.38 -25.25
N ARG A 42 -7.23 15.78 -24.09
CA ARG A 42 -7.06 14.33 -23.92
C ARG A 42 -8.37 13.55 -24.00
N ARG A 43 -9.52 14.21 -23.78
CA ARG A 43 -10.84 13.55 -23.83
C ARG A 43 -11.17 13.07 -25.24
N GLU A 44 -10.70 13.79 -26.26
CA GLU A 44 -11.00 13.59 -27.68
C GLU A 44 -9.99 12.65 -28.39
N LYS A 45 -8.90 12.23 -27.73
CA LYS A 45 -7.91 11.32 -28.33
C LYS A 45 -8.31 9.84 -28.19
N GLU A 46 -8.44 9.15 -29.32
CA GLU A 46 -8.76 7.71 -29.39
C GLU A 46 -7.68 6.81 -28.74
N LEU A 47 -6.41 7.22 -28.71
CA LEU A 47 -5.31 6.36 -28.21
C LEU A 47 -4.50 7.09 -27.15
N VAL A 48 -5.01 7.13 -25.93
CA VAL A 48 -4.24 7.60 -24.76
C VAL A 48 -3.16 6.54 -24.44
N ARG A 49 -1.89 6.91 -24.51
CA ARG A 49 -0.76 5.98 -24.26
C ARG A 49 -0.51 5.73 -22.78
N THR A 50 -0.83 6.72 -21.94
CA THR A 50 -0.60 6.70 -20.49
C THR A 50 -1.90 6.94 -19.75
N THR A 51 -2.33 5.96 -18.96
CA THR A 51 -3.51 6.05 -18.10
C THR A 51 -3.07 6.36 -16.68
N THR A 52 -3.82 7.19 -15.95
CA THR A 52 -3.62 7.44 -14.53
C THR A 52 -4.71 6.78 -13.70
N SER A 53 -4.31 6.16 -12.60
CA SER A 53 -5.19 5.51 -11.63
C SER A 53 -4.83 5.92 -10.21
N LEU A 54 -5.84 6.02 -9.35
CA LEU A 54 -5.65 6.15 -7.91
C LEU A 54 -5.48 4.75 -7.32
N VAL A 55 -4.37 4.52 -6.63
CA VAL A 55 -4.07 3.24 -5.99
C VAL A 55 -4.28 3.37 -4.49
N LEU A 56 -5.04 2.44 -3.93
CA LEU A 56 -5.19 2.25 -2.49
C LEU A 56 -4.73 0.84 -2.15
N ALA A 57 -3.80 0.68 -1.22
CA ALA A 57 -3.40 -0.64 -0.74
C ALA A 57 -3.49 -0.72 0.77
N ALA A 58 -3.94 -1.85 1.29
CA ALA A 58 -4.00 -2.12 2.71
C ALA A 58 -3.65 -3.58 2.98
N GLY A 59 -2.92 -3.83 4.05
CA GLY A 59 -2.45 -5.18 4.32
C GLY A 59 -1.74 -5.32 5.65
N PHE A 60 -1.08 -6.46 5.78
CA PHE A 60 -0.21 -6.78 6.89
C PHE A 60 1.21 -6.37 6.58
N ASN A 61 1.95 -6.07 7.63
CA ASN A 61 3.34 -5.65 7.55
C ASN A 61 4.11 -6.31 8.69
N GLN A 62 5.31 -6.80 8.40
CA GLN A 62 6.21 -7.44 9.36
C GLN A 62 7.65 -7.00 9.10
N ALA A 63 8.43 -6.88 10.16
CA ALA A 63 9.87 -6.79 10.10
C ALA A 63 10.49 -8.18 10.28
N LEU A 64 11.32 -8.60 9.33
CA LEU A 64 11.96 -9.92 9.27
C LEU A 64 13.48 -9.78 9.35
N GLY A 65 14.14 -10.52 10.23
CA GLY A 65 15.59 -10.40 10.42
C GLY A 65 16.06 -10.99 11.74
N ASP A 66 17.37 -11.19 11.89
CA ASP A 66 18.01 -11.61 13.15
C ASP A 66 17.37 -12.84 13.85
N GLY A 67 16.91 -13.81 13.06
CA GLY A 67 16.23 -15.01 13.59
C GLY A 67 14.75 -14.79 13.99
N ASN A 68 14.23 -13.57 13.92
CA ASN A 68 12.82 -13.26 14.11
C ASN A 68 12.00 -13.65 12.87
N GLY A 69 11.02 -14.52 13.08
CA GLY A 69 9.99 -14.86 12.12
C GLY A 69 8.78 -13.92 12.17
N ILE A 70 7.77 -14.23 11.36
CA ILE A 70 6.49 -13.52 11.39
C ILE A 70 5.79 -13.81 12.72
N GLY A 71 5.45 -12.75 13.47
CA GLY A 71 4.68 -12.86 14.70
C GLY A 71 5.52 -12.90 15.99
N ASP A 72 6.86 -13.03 15.89
CA ASP A 72 7.74 -13.20 17.05
C ASP A 72 7.97 -11.86 17.77
N ALA A 73 8.85 -11.01 17.22
CA ALA A 73 9.11 -9.67 17.77
C ALA A 73 7.96 -8.68 17.51
N TYR A 74 7.21 -8.90 16.43
CA TYR A 74 6.13 -8.02 15.99
C TYR A 74 4.82 -8.78 15.84
N ARG A 75 3.78 -8.31 16.51
CA ARG A 75 2.46 -8.93 16.48
C ARG A 75 1.89 -8.88 15.08
N PHE A 76 1.53 -10.05 14.55
CA PHE A 76 0.88 -10.14 13.24
C PHE A 76 -0.40 -9.29 13.17
N TRP A 77 -1.25 -9.42 14.18
CA TRP A 77 -2.48 -8.62 14.27
C TRP A 77 -2.18 -7.21 14.79
N GLY A 78 -2.48 -6.20 13.97
CA GLY A 78 -2.24 -4.80 14.28
C GLY A 78 -0.96 -4.24 13.67
N SER A 79 -0.04 -5.09 13.21
CA SER A 79 1.01 -4.66 12.29
C SER A 79 0.47 -4.66 10.87
N GLY A 80 0.50 -3.50 10.23
CA GLY A 80 -0.22 -3.29 8.98
C GLY A 80 0.39 -2.20 8.13
N THR A 81 0.03 -2.21 6.86
CA THR A 81 0.43 -1.19 5.91
C THR A 81 -0.79 -0.56 5.27
N PHE A 82 -0.71 0.73 4.98
CA PHE A 82 -1.66 1.46 4.19
C PHE A 82 -0.92 2.32 3.17
N GLU A 83 -1.34 2.28 1.92
CA GLU A 83 -0.75 3.04 0.83
C GLU A 83 -1.84 3.77 0.06
N ILE A 84 -1.56 5.04 -0.27
CA ILE A 84 -2.36 5.83 -1.21
C ILE A 84 -1.41 6.47 -2.21
N GLY A 85 -1.69 6.32 -3.50
CA GLY A 85 -0.80 6.84 -4.53
C GLY A 85 -1.46 7.06 -5.87
N LEU A 86 -0.77 7.78 -6.73
CA LEU A 86 -1.11 7.95 -8.13
C LEU A 86 -0.16 7.10 -8.96
N GLU A 87 -0.72 6.25 -9.81
CA GLU A 87 0.03 5.40 -10.73
C GLU A 87 -0.27 5.78 -12.18
N PHE A 88 0.77 5.79 -13.00
CA PHE A 88 0.76 6.04 -14.43
C PHE A 88 1.14 4.75 -15.15
N ALA A 89 0.23 4.22 -15.95
CA ALA A 89 0.45 3.02 -16.76
C ALA A 89 0.71 3.40 -18.21
N THR A 90 1.93 3.19 -18.70
CA THR A 90 2.34 3.49 -20.08
C THR A 90 2.48 2.22 -20.90
N ARG A 91 1.78 2.17 -22.04
CA ARG A 91 1.87 1.05 -22.98
C ARG A 91 3.22 1.03 -23.69
N LEU A 92 3.90 -0.13 -23.65
CA LEU A 92 5.21 -0.31 -24.30
C LEU A 92 5.09 -0.56 -25.80
N HIS A 93 4.10 -1.34 -26.22
CA HIS A 93 3.83 -1.62 -27.63
C HIS A 93 2.60 -0.85 -28.13
N PRO A 94 2.69 -0.14 -29.27
CA PRO A 94 1.54 0.57 -29.85
C PRO A 94 0.44 -0.38 -30.34
N GLU A 95 0.84 -1.58 -30.79
CA GLU A 95 -0.03 -2.55 -31.45
C GLU A 95 -0.73 -3.48 -30.46
N ASN A 96 -0.08 -3.81 -29.33
CA ASN A 96 -0.57 -4.77 -28.34
C ASN A 96 -0.45 -4.22 -26.92
N ASP A 97 -1.57 -4.17 -26.18
CA ASP A 97 -1.62 -3.72 -24.78
C ASP A 97 -1.42 -4.87 -23.78
N HIS A 98 -0.45 -5.76 -24.04
CA HIS A 98 -0.15 -6.87 -23.14
C HIS A 98 0.90 -6.52 -22.09
N ILE A 99 1.74 -5.52 -22.37
CA ILE A 99 2.85 -5.12 -21.52
C ILE A 99 2.79 -3.63 -21.28
N ARG A 100 2.75 -3.26 -20.00
CA ARG A 100 2.68 -1.88 -19.54
C ARG A 100 3.82 -1.62 -18.57
N PHE A 101 4.38 -0.42 -18.65
CA PHE A 101 5.29 0.10 -17.65
C PHE A 101 4.52 1.03 -16.72
N ASN A 102 4.39 0.61 -15.47
CA ASN A 102 3.66 1.33 -14.44
C ASN A 102 4.67 2.04 -13.54
N TYR A 103 4.48 3.34 -13.33
CA TYR A 103 5.29 4.14 -12.43
C TYR A 103 4.41 5.12 -11.67
N GLY A 104 4.84 5.59 -10.50
CA GLY A 104 3.95 6.43 -9.71
C GLY A 104 4.62 7.14 -8.55
N LEU A 105 3.77 7.74 -7.72
CA LEU A 105 4.14 8.30 -6.44
C LEU A 105 3.07 7.97 -5.42
N ALA A 106 3.48 7.42 -4.28
CA ALA A 106 2.60 6.96 -3.22
C ALA A 106 3.12 7.38 -1.84
N MET A 107 2.18 7.64 -0.94
CA MET A 107 2.45 7.72 0.49
C MET A 107 2.10 6.38 1.12
N ARG A 108 3.07 5.76 1.78
CA ARG A 108 2.92 4.47 2.47
C ARG A 108 3.14 4.67 3.96
N MET A 109 2.17 4.26 4.75
CA MET A 109 2.25 4.16 6.20
C MET A 109 2.45 2.70 6.59
N ASN A 110 3.51 2.39 7.31
CA ASN A 110 3.79 1.07 7.88
C ASN A 110 3.70 1.15 9.39
N ASN A 111 2.96 0.23 10.00
CA ASN A 111 2.80 0.11 11.44
C ASN A 111 3.33 -1.26 11.88
N LEU A 112 4.20 -1.26 12.87
CA LEU A 112 4.73 -2.44 13.54
C LEU A 112 4.32 -2.41 15.00
N TYR A 113 3.52 -3.38 15.42
CA TYR A 113 3.14 -3.55 16.82
C TYR A 113 4.18 -4.44 17.51
N ILE A 114 4.87 -3.89 18.50
CA ILE A 114 5.99 -4.55 19.18
C ILE A 114 5.45 -5.41 20.34
N ASN A 115 5.93 -6.65 20.43
CA ASN A 115 5.55 -7.58 21.50
C ASN A 115 6.38 -7.38 22.79
N ASP A 116 5.96 -8.06 23.85
CA ASP A 116 6.70 -8.23 25.11
C ASP A 116 7.10 -6.96 25.86
N ASN A 117 6.27 -5.90 25.80
CA ASN A 117 6.55 -4.61 26.45
C ASN A 117 7.92 -4.06 26.04
N LYS A 118 8.29 -4.11 24.76
CA LYS A 118 9.55 -3.56 24.26
C LYS A 118 9.33 -2.22 23.56
N GLU A 119 10.38 -1.40 23.54
CA GLU A 119 10.46 -0.17 22.76
C GLU A 119 11.73 -0.15 21.91
N PHE A 120 11.74 0.71 20.89
CA PHE A 120 12.99 1.03 20.22
C PHE A 120 13.65 2.11 21.05
N SER A 121 14.93 1.92 21.36
CA SER A 121 15.75 2.90 22.06
C SER A 121 17.01 3.18 21.25
N THR A 122 17.37 4.45 21.14
CA THR A 122 18.56 4.87 20.39
C THR A 122 19.65 5.30 21.36
N ILE A 123 20.75 4.55 21.41
CA ILE A 123 21.92 4.86 22.23
C ILE A 123 23.15 4.93 21.33
N ASN A 124 23.90 6.04 21.38
CA ASN A 124 25.09 6.27 20.56
C ASN A 124 24.86 6.06 19.05
N SER A 125 23.74 6.55 18.53
CA SER A 125 23.30 6.38 17.12
C SER A 125 23.09 4.92 16.69
N VAL A 126 22.78 4.03 17.63
CA VAL A 126 22.36 2.66 17.36
C VAL A 126 20.98 2.47 17.96
N THR A 127 20.00 2.16 17.12
CA THR A 127 18.64 1.83 17.56
C THR A 127 18.52 0.34 17.84
N THR A 128 18.21 -0.03 19.08
CA THR A 128 17.98 -1.42 19.53
C THR A 128 16.58 -1.59 20.12
N LEU A 129 16.14 -2.83 20.24
CA LEU A 129 14.86 -3.20 20.84
C LEU A 129 15.08 -3.54 22.30
N GLU A 130 14.62 -2.68 23.21
CA GLU A 130 14.87 -2.77 24.65
C GLU A 130 13.59 -3.04 25.44
N PRO A 131 13.66 -3.79 26.55
CA PRO A 131 12.50 -4.00 27.42
C PRO A 131 12.13 -2.71 28.17
N ILE A 132 10.84 -2.41 28.18
CA ILE A 132 10.26 -1.33 28.97
C ILE A 132 10.13 -1.83 30.41
N GLY A 133 10.62 -1.04 31.38
CA GLY A 133 10.62 -1.42 32.80
C GLY A 133 9.25 -1.44 33.49
N PHE A 134 8.16 -1.38 32.73
CA PHE A 134 6.77 -1.37 33.21
C PHE A 134 5.84 -2.01 32.17
N ASP A 135 4.64 -2.40 32.60
CA ASP A 135 3.64 -3.01 31.70
C ASP A 135 3.04 -1.98 30.74
N VAL A 136 3.01 -2.35 29.46
CA VAL A 136 2.56 -1.50 28.37
C VAL A 136 1.37 -2.15 27.67
N ASP A 137 0.29 -1.39 27.48
CA ASP A 137 -0.90 -1.86 26.78
C ASP A 137 -0.66 -1.99 25.27
N GLN A 138 0.16 -1.10 24.72
CA GLN A 138 0.48 -1.07 23.29
C GLN A 138 1.78 -0.32 23.01
N SER A 139 2.70 -0.95 22.29
CA SER A 139 3.88 -0.32 21.69
C SER A 139 3.77 -0.43 20.17
N THR A 140 3.72 0.69 19.47
CA THR A 140 3.55 0.71 18.00
C THR A 140 4.53 1.67 17.36
N PHE A 141 5.35 1.15 16.46
CA PHE A 141 6.26 1.91 15.63
C PHE A 141 5.62 2.16 14.27
N THR A 142 5.56 3.42 13.85
CA THR A 142 4.95 3.87 12.60
C THR A 142 5.98 4.57 11.74
N GLN A 143 6.04 4.19 10.47
CA GLN A 143 6.84 4.88 9.44
C GLN A 143 5.95 5.41 8.34
N ILE A 144 6.07 6.70 8.05
CA ILE A 144 5.47 7.33 6.88
C ILE A 144 6.56 7.49 5.82
N ASN A 145 6.31 6.91 4.66
CA ASN A 145 7.24 6.81 3.56
C ASN A 145 6.63 7.44 2.30
N ILE A 146 7.46 8.11 1.51
CA ILE A 146 7.10 8.50 0.15
C ILE A 146 7.82 7.55 -0.80
N VAL A 147 7.06 6.88 -1.65
CA VAL A 147 7.52 5.75 -2.45
C VAL A 147 7.16 5.98 -3.91
N ALA A 148 8.14 5.79 -4.78
CA ALA A 148 7.97 5.71 -6.22
C ALA A 148 8.01 4.23 -6.65
N PRO A 149 6.86 3.61 -6.95
CA PRO A 149 6.81 2.26 -7.51
C PRO A 149 7.16 2.27 -9.00
N PHE A 150 7.79 1.19 -9.47
CA PHE A 150 8.07 0.93 -10.87
C PHE A 150 7.85 -0.55 -11.18
N HIS A 151 6.90 -0.86 -12.06
CA HIS A 151 6.50 -2.22 -12.38
C HIS A 151 6.38 -2.45 -13.87
N LEU A 152 6.75 -3.64 -14.32
CA LEU A 152 6.30 -4.19 -15.58
C LEU A 152 5.04 -5.01 -15.31
N GLU A 153 3.93 -4.58 -15.90
CA GLU A 153 2.65 -5.25 -15.80
C GLU A 153 2.34 -6.02 -17.07
N PHE A 154 1.87 -7.25 -16.88
CA PHE A 154 1.48 -8.17 -17.91
C PHE A 154 0.00 -8.53 -17.73
N GLY A 155 -0.77 -8.41 -18.81
CA GLY A 155 -2.16 -8.84 -18.81
C GLY A 155 -2.93 -8.31 -20.02
N PRO A 156 -3.92 -9.07 -20.52
CA PRO A 156 -4.72 -8.64 -21.66
C PRO A 156 -5.59 -7.44 -21.27
N ARG A 157 -5.65 -6.39 -22.10
CA ARG A 157 -6.68 -5.37 -22.02
C ARG A 157 -7.61 -5.52 -23.22
N LYS A 158 -8.93 -5.55 -22.99
CA LYS A 158 -9.90 -5.64 -24.10
C LYS A 158 -10.24 -4.22 -24.56
N LEU A 159 -10.02 -3.96 -25.85
CA LEU A 159 -10.44 -2.70 -26.48
C LEU A 159 -11.98 -2.72 -26.61
N GLN A 160 -12.66 -1.77 -25.97
CA GLN A 160 -14.10 -1.55 -26.17
C GLN A 160 -14.34 -0.24 -26.94
N THR A 161 -15.29 -0.29 -27.87
CA THR A 161 -15.76 0.90 -28.61
C THR A 161 -16.90 1.51 -27.81
N TYR A 162 -16.77 2.78 -27.42
CA TYR A 162 -17.80 3.51 -26.68
C TYR A 162 -18.76 4.26 -27.63
N LYS A 163 -19.86 4.76 -27.09
CA LYS A 163 -21.00 5.35 -27.82
C LYS A 163 -20.60 6.55 -28.70
N ASP A 164 -19.51 7.22 -28.35
CA ASP A 164 -18.98 8.42 -29.02
C ASP A 164 -17.99 8.10 -30.17
N GLY A 165 -17.83 6.83 -30.55
CA GLY A 165 -16.87 6.37 -31.57
C GLY A 165 -15.44 6.21 -31.04
N ILE A 166 -15.17 6.67 -29.81
CA ILE A 166 -13.87 6.56 -29.13
C ILE A 166 -13.64 5.10 -28.71
N LYS A 167 -12.51 4.52 -29.14
CA LYS A 167 -12.04 3.21 -28.66
C LYS A 167 -11.20 3.42 -27.40
N ARG A 168 -11.58 2.87 -26.24
CA ARG A 168 -10.70 2.81 -25.06
C ARG A 168 -10.54 1.37 -24.60
N TYR A 169 -9.35 1.05 -24.10
CA TYR A 169 -9.14 -0.21 -23.42
C TYR A 169 -9.92 -0.19 -22.10
N ARG A 170 -10.76 -1.20 -21.89
CA ARG A 170 -11.49 -1.44 -20.65
C ARG A 170 -10.85 -2.63 -19.96
N ASP A 171 -10.72 -2.53 -18.64
CA ASP A 171 -10.04 -3.53 -17.82
C ASP A 171 -10.96 -4.69 -17.37
N ASP A 172 -12.24 -4.70 -17.76
CA ASP A 172 -13.22 -5.73 -17.38
C ASP A 172 -12.65 -7.16 -17.41
N ASP A 173 -12.53 -7.72 -16.20
CA ASP A 173 -12.17 -9.11 -15.87
C ASP A 173 -10.79 -9.57 -16.36
N ALA A 174 -9.89 -8.65 -16.67
CA ALA A 174 -8.52 -9.01 -17.02
C ALA A 174 -7.70 -9.37 -15.79
N PHE A 175 -7.20 -10.61 -15.75
CA PHE A 175 -6.15 -10.98 -14.82
C PHE A 175 -4.85 -10.28 -15.22
N VAL A 176 -4.28 -9.50 -14.30
CA VAL A 176 -3.02 -8.79 -14.47
C VAL A 176 -2.01 -9.25 -13.42
N PHE A 177 -0.75 -9.30 -13.81
CA PHE A 177 0.38 -9.53 -12.91
C PHE A 177 1.45 -8.48 -13.16
N GLY A 178 1.89 -7.82 -12.09
CA GLY A 178 2.98 -6.86 -12.13
C GLY A 178 4.15 -7.31 -11.27
N ILE A 179 5.36 -7.10 -11.78
CA ILE A 179 6.60 -7.31 -11.04
C ILE A 179 7.54 -6.14 -11.25
N GLY A 180 8.26 -5.77 -10.21
CA GLY A 180 9.27 -4.72 -10.27
C GLY A 180 9.81 -4.39 -8.89
N GLY A 181 9.92 -3.09 -8.62
CA GLY A 181 10.43 -2.61 -7.36
C GLY A 181 9.96 -1.22 -7.04
N TYR A 182 10.51 -0.68 -5.97
CA TYR A 182 10.23 0.67 -5.55
C TYR A 182 11.46 1.33 -4.98
N LEU A 183 11.51 2.65 -5.11
CA LEU A 183 12.46 3.52 -4.41
C LEU A 183 11.65 4.46 -3.53
N GLY A 184 12.18 4.88 -2.40
CA GLY A 184 11.47 5.80 -1.54
C GLY A 184 12.35 6.42 -0.48
N PHE A 185 11.74 7.27 0.32
CA PHE A 185 12.37 7.86 1.48
C PHE A 185 11.44 7.83 2.68
N VAL A 186 12.03 7.66 3.87
CA VAL A 186 11.31 7.78 5.13
C VAL A 186 11.11 9.25 5.41
N SER A 187 9.86 9.69 5.49
CA SER A 187 9.51 11.07 5.83
C SER A 187 9.43 11.27 7.34
N THR A 188 8.91 10.27 8.06
CA THR A 188 8.71 10.34 9.50
C THR A 188 8.71 8.94 10.08
N SER A 189 9.36 8.80 11.24
CA SER A 189 9.27 7.60 12.07
C SER A 189 8.78 8.01 13.46
N SER A 190 7.78 7.33 14.00
CA SER A 190 7.29 7.59 15.35
C SER A 190 7.04 6.30 16.10
N GLN A 191 7.11 6.35 17.42
CA GLN A 191 6.71 5.27 18.30
C GLN A 191 5.69 5.78 19.30
N ALA A 192 4.55 5.10 19.35
CA ALA A 192 3.50 5.34 20.33
C ALA A 192 3.50 4.21 21.37
N ILE A 193 3.67 4.59 22.63
CA ILE A 193 3.66 3.70 23.80
C ILE A 193 2.45 4.09 24.65
N LYS A 194 1.56 3.13 24.91
CA LYS A 194 0.36 3.30 25.73
C LYS A 194 0.48 2.47 27.00
N PHE A 195 0.26 3.10 28.15
CA PHE A 195 0.35 2.44 29.45
C PHE A 195 -0.59 3.09 30.46
N ASP A 196 -0.94 2.36 31.52
CA ASP A 196 -1.73 2.90 32.63
C ASP A 196 -0.83 3.51 33.70
N ARG A 197 -1.21 4.70 34.18
CA ARG A 197 -0.60 5.33 35.34
C ARG A 197 -1.68 5.78 36.31
N GLU A 198 -1.79 5.09 37.43
CA GLU A 198 -2.76 5.37 38.50
C GLU A 198 -4.22 5.33 38.01
N GLY A 199 -4.56 4.37 37.15
CA GLY A 199 -5.90 4.22 36.57
C GLY A 199 -6.22 5.23 35.46
N ARG A 200 -5.20 5.93 34.93
CA ARG A 200 -5.31 6.82 33.77
C ARG A 200 -4.46 6.27 32.63
N GLY A 201 -5.09 6.03 31.49
CA GLY A 201 -4.38 5.70 30.26
C GLY A 201 -3.54 6.88 29.76
N VAL A 202 -2.24 6.67 29.60
CA VAL A 202 -1.28 7.63 29.07
C VAL A 202 -0.80 7.11 27.72
N THR A 203 -0.68 8.00 26.73
CA THR A 203 -0.02 7.70 25.46
C THR A 203 1.16 8.64 25.29
N GLN A 204 2.36 8.07 25.17
CA GLN A 204 3.57 8.79 24.86
C GLN A 204 3.94 8.51 23.39
N THR A 205 4.14 9.58 22.62
CA THR A 205 4.58 9.47 21.23
C THR A 205 5.94 10.13 21.07
N ILE A 206 6.94 9.37 20.64
CA ILE A 206 8.27 9.84 20.30
C ILE A 206 8.36 9.88 18.77
N THR A 207 8.82 10.99 18.19
CA THR A 207 8.88 11.18 16.73
C THR A 207 10.29 11.56 16.32
N ASN A 208 10.81 10.89 15.29
CA ASN A 208 12.11 11.12 14.66
C ASN A 208 13.32 11.01 15.61
N ASP A 209 13.22 10.15 16.64
CA ASP A 209 14.31 9.89 17.60
C ASP A 209 15.01 8.53 17.34
N TYR A 210 14.93 8.06 16.09
CA TYR A 210 15.40 6.75 15.66
C TYR A 210 16.37 6.88 14.49
N GLU A 211 17.44 6.09 14.51
CA GLU A 211 18.39 6.00 13.40
C GLU A 211 17.83 5.04 12.35
N VAL A 212 16.94 5.57 11.51
CA VAL A 212 16.30 4.84 10.41
C VAL A 212 17.05 5.06 9.09
N ASN A 213 16.97 4.09 8.18
CA ASN A 213 17.44 4.30 6.82
C ASN A 213 16.52 5.27 6.08
N ASN A 214 17.00 6.49 5.85
CA ASN A 214 16.24 7.53 5.17
C ASN A 214 15.88 7.18 3.72
N PHE A 215 16.64 6.29 3.07
CA PHE A 215 16.37 5.80 1.72
C PHE A 215 15.90 4.35 1.78
N LEU A 216 14.83 4.06 1.04
CA LEU A 216 14.19 2.75 0.97
C LEU A 216 14.28 2.24 -0.45
N TYR A 217 14.58 0.96 -0.61
CA TYR A 217 14.45 0.28 -1.89
C TYR A 217 14.04 -1.17 -1.69
N GLY A 218 13.25 -1.69 -2.62
CA GLY A 218 12.69 -3.01 -2.47
C GLY A 218 12.11 -3.59 -3.74
N LEU A 219 11.71 -4.85 -3.61
CA LEU A 219 10.98 -5.58 -4.64
C LEU A 219 9.49 -5.46 -4.38
N SER A 220 8.71 -5.44 -5.44
CA SER A 220 7.26 -5.39 -5.37
C SER A 220 6.64 -6.20 -6.49
N ALA A 221 5.59 -6.93 -6.14
CA ALA A 221 4.80 -7.70 -7.07
C ALA A 221 3.32 -7.60 -6.70
N TYR A 222 2.46 -7.73 -7.70
CA TYR A 222 1.01 -7.84 -7.50
C TYR A 222 0.38 -8.73 -8.56
N ALA A 223 -0.74 -9.34 -8.22
CA ALA A 223 -1.52 -10.17 -9.12
C ALA A 223 -3.01 -10.08 -8.77
N GLY A 224 -3.88 -10.02 -9.76
CA GLY A 224 -5.32 -10.10 -9.51
C GLY A 224 -6.15 -9.68 -10.70
N TRP A 225 -7.43 -9.42 -10.44
CA TRP A 225 -8.40 -9.07 -11.45
C TRP A 225 -8.66 -7.58 -11.40
N ASP A 226 -8.20 -6.87 -12.44
CA ASP A 226 -8.51 -5.47 -12.68
C ASP A 226 -8.37 -4.60 -11.41
N HIS A 227 -9.51 -4.23 -10.80
CA HIS A 227 -9.63 -3.37 -9.63
C HIS A 227 -9.22 -4.02 -8.31
N LEU A 228 -9.19 -5.36 -8.20
CA LEU A 228 -8.88 -6.07 -6.96
C LEU A 228 -7.66 -6.97 -7.15
N GLN A 229 -6.57 -6.57 -6.51
CA GLN A 229 -5.26 -7.21 -6.65
C GLN A 229 -4.70 -7.60 -5.29
N LEU A 230 -3.96 -8.69 -5.24
CA LEU A 230 -3.09 -9.03 -4.13
C LEU A 230 -1.72 -8.46 -4.40
N PHE A 231 -1.11 -7.84 -3.40
CA PHE A 231 0.25 -7.30 -3.52
C PHE A 231 1.17 -7.90 -2.45
N ALA A 232 2.46 -7.92 -2.76
CA ALA A 232 3.52 -8.21 -1.82
C ALA A 232 4.72 -7.29 -2.10
N THR A 233 5.33 -6.77 -1.05
CA THR A 233 6.54 -5.93 -1.11
C THR A 233 7.58 -6.43 -0.12
N TYR A 234 8.84 -6.38 -0.52
CA TYR A 234 9.97 -6.78 0.30
C TYR A 234 11.07 -5.71 0.24
N GLY A 235 11.38 -5.12 1.38
CA GLY A 235 12.48 -4.19 1.56
C GLY A 235 13.82 -4.90 1.45
N LEU A 236 14.71 -4.38 0.61
CA LEU A 236 16.05 -4.92 0.46
C LEU A 236 17.03 -4.29 1.43
N ASN A 237 16.74 -3.07 1.90
CA ASN A 237 17.46 -2.42 2.98
C ASN A 237 16.84 -2.73 4.35
N ASP A 238 17.68 -2.66 5.37
CA ASP A 238 17.24 -2.78 6.75
C ASP A 238 16.47 -1.52 7.20
N ILE A 239 15.58 -1.66 8.17
CA ILE A 239 14.73 -0.57 8.67
C ILE A 239 15.57 0.47 9.42
N PHE A 240 16.48 -0.02 10.27
CA PHE A 240 17.38 0.79 11.07
C PHE A 240 18.76 0.88 10.43
N LYS A 241 19.38 2.04 10.56
CA LYS A 241 20.71 2.32 10.04
C LYS A 241 21.76 1.91 11.08
N ASP A 242 22.80 1.21 10.62
CA ASP A 242 23.96 0.82 11.44
C ASP A 242 23.60 0.07 12.74
N SER A 243 22.43 -0.59 12.75
CA SER A 243 21.93 -1.35 13.90
C SER A 243 22.35 -2.84 13.81
N PRO A 244 22.61 -3.51 14.94
CA PRO A 244 22.72 -4.97 14.96
C PRO A 244 21.43 -5.67 14.52
N LEU A 245 20.27 -4.98 14.63
CA LEU A 245 18.98 -5.47 14.16
C LEU A 245 18.87 -5.32 12.64
N GLN A 246 19.28 -6.35 11.91
CA GLN A 246 19.17 -6.44 10.45
C GLN A 246 17.76 -6.88 10.04
N GLU A 247 16.80 -5.99 10.27
CA GLU A 247 15.39 -6.26 9.99
C GLU A 247 14.92 -5.58 8.72
N ARG A 248 14.23 -6.34 7.87
CA ARG A 248 13.72 -5.91 6.58
C ARG A 248 12.22 -5.95 6.55
N MET A 249 11.63 -4.98 5.86
CA MET A 249 10.19 -4.82 5.81
C MET A 249 9.56 -5.79 4.80
N LEU A 250 8.67 -6.68 5.24
CA LEU A 250 7.79 -7.46 4.38
C LEU A 250 6.36 -6.94 4.54
N SER A 251 5.69 -6.63 3.43
CA SER A 251 4.27 -6.29 3.46
C SER A 251 3.50 -7.07 2.42
N PHE A 252 2.25 -7.42 2.71
CA PHE A 252 1.37 -8.07 1.76
C PHE A 252 -0.09 -7.78 2.10
N GLY A 253 -0.96 -7.81 1.09
CA GLY A 253 -2.38 -7.54 1.30
C GLY A 253 -3.13 -7.30 0.01
N ILE A 254 -4.13 -6.42 0.09
CA ILE A 254 -5.03 -6.09 -0.99
C ILE A 254 -4.69 -4.71 -1.53
N ARG A 255 -4.73 -4.58 -2.85
CA ARG A 255 -4.52 -3.38 -3.62
C ARG A 255 -5.73 -3.15 -4.52
N LEU A 256 -6.20 -1.92 -4.52
CA LEU A 256 -7.27 -1.40 -5.35
C LEU A 256 -6.70 -0.37 -6.31
N ARG A 257 -7.15 -0.40 -7.57
CA ARG A 257 -6.75 0.52 -8.65
C ARG A 257 -8.00 1.06 -9.35
#